data_AF-A0A4Q3MEP2-F1
#
_entry.id   AF-A0A4Q3MEP2-F1
#
_cell.length_a   1.000
_cell.length_b   1.000
_cell.length_c   1.000
_cell.angle_alpha   90.00
_cell.angle_beta   90.00
_cell.angle_gamma   90.00
#
_symmetry.space_group_name_H-M   'P 1'
#
loop_
_entity.id
_entity.type
_entity.pdbx_description
1 polymer ?
#
loop_
_entity_poly.entity_id
_entity_poly.type
_entity_poly.pdbx_seq_one_letter_code
_entity_poly.pdbx_strand_id
1 'polypeptide(L)'
;MTTLKTLFAATLAFAAIAASAQEAYPSKPITLLVGFSPGGGTDLIARVIAPKLSELLKQPVVVENRAGASGTIAANAAAKAKT
;
A
#
# COMPACT_ATOMS: atom_id res chain seq x y z
N MET A 1 -24.39 -0.48 -42.91
CA MET A 1 -22.95 -0.45 -42.51
C MET A 1 -22.63 0.64 -41.48
N THR A 2 -23.43 1.69 -41.36
CA THR A 2 -23.24 2.78 -40.37
C THR A 2 -23.60 2.39 -38.94
N THR A 3 -24.67 1.61 -38.74
CA THR A 3 -25.13 1.13 -37.41
C THR A 3 -24.13 0.22 -36.70
N LEU A 4 -23.39 -0.60 -37.47
CA LEU A 4 -22.38 -1.49 -36.93
C LEU A 4 -21.13 -0.72 -36.46
N LYS A 5 -20.78 0.36 -37.16
CA LYS A 5 -19.67 1.27 -36.78
C LYS A 5 -19.97 2.04 -35.51
N THR A 6 -21.20 2.54 -35.34
CA THR A 6 -21.62 3.23 -34.11
C THR A 6 -21.65 2.30 -32.91
N LEU A 7 -22.07 1.04 -33.10
CA LEU A 7 -22.06 0.06 -32.03
C LEU A 7 -20.63 -0.29 -31.58
N PHE A 8 -19.72 -0.49 -32.52
CA PHE A 8 -18.32 -0.81 -32.24
C PHE A 8 -17.57 0.35 -31.55
N ALA A 9 -17.86 1.59 -31.93
CA ALA A 9 -17.30 2.78 -31.29
C ALA A 9 -17.78 2.94 -29.84
N ALA A 10 -19.04 2.60 -29.56
CA ALA A 10 -19.58 2.64 -28.20
C ALA A 10 -18.93 1.60 -27.27
N THR A 11 -18.65 0.39 -27.77
CA THR A 11 -17.95 -0.65 -26.99
C THR A 11 -16.50 -0.25 -26.67
N LEU A 12 -15.82 0.40 -27.62
CA LEU A 12 -14.44 0.85 -27.43
C LEU A 12 -14.34 2.00 -26.40
N ALA A 13 -15.32 2.91 -26.39
CA ALA A 13 -15.39 3.99 -25.40
C ALA A 13 -15.66 3.46 -23.98
N PHE A 14 -16.49 2.41 -23.84
CA PHE A 14 -16.75 1.80 -22.54
C PHE A 14 -15.54 1.04 -21.97
N ALA A 15 -14.75 0.41 -22.84
CA ALA A 15 -13.50 -0.26 -22.45
C ALA A 15 -12.44 0.72 -21.91
N ALA A 16 -12.44 1.98 -22.37
CA ALA A 16 -11.50 3.00 -21.90
C ALA A 16 -11.77 3.46 -20.46
N ILE A 17 -13.02 3.36 -19.98
CA ILE A 17 -13.39 3.72 -18.60
C ILE A 17 -12.91 2.64 -17.61
N ALA A 18 -12.91 1.37 -18.03
CA ALA A 18 -12.43 0.26 -17.22
C ALA A 18 -10.91 0.26 -16.97
N ALA A 19 -10.15 1.07 -17.71
CA ALA A 19 -8.70 1.17 -17.57
C ALA A 19 -8.23 1.90 -16.29
N SER A 20 -9.14 2.51 -15.51
CA SER A 20 -8.82 3.19 -14.24
C SER A 20 -9.07 2.34 -12.98
N ALA A 21 -9.00 1.02 -13.08
CA ALA A 21 -9.31 0.11 -11.97
C ALA A 21 -8.22 0.02 -10.87
N GLN A 22 -7.06 0.65 -11.06
CA GLN A 22 -6.03 0.66 -10.02
C GLN A 22 -6.30 1.81 -9.05
N GLU A 23 -6.69 1.47 -7.83
CA GLU A 23 -6.82 2.45 -6.75
C GLU A 23 -5.49 3.18 -6.53
N ALA A 24 -5.55 4.50 -6.37
CA ALA A 24 -4.38 5.30 -6.09
C ALA A 24 -3.74 4.83 -4.78
N TYR A 25 -2.44 4.54 -4.81
CA TYR A 25 -1.72 4.17 -3.60
C TYR A 25 -1.64 5.37 -2.64
N PRO A 26 -1.80 5.17 -1.33
CA PRO A 26 -2.17 3.92 -0.66
C PRO A 26 -3.69 3.77 -0.57
N SER A 27 -4.22 2.58 -0.88
CA SER A 27 -5.65 2.29 -0.79
C SER A 27 -6.06 1.45 0.42
N LYS A 28 -5.07 1.00 1.20
CA LYS A 28 -5.23 0.21 2.42
C LYS A 28 -4.28 0.71 3.52
N PRO A 29 -4.55 0.39 4.80
CA PRO A 29 -3.62 0.67 5.89
C PRO A 29 -2.22 0.15 5.61
N ILE A 30 -1.21 0.93 6.03
CA ILE A 30 0.20 0.62 5.84
C ILE A 30 0.74 0.02 7.13
N THR A 31 1.41 -1.13 7.04
CA THR A 31 2.13 -1.72 8.17
C THR A 31 3.59 -1.28 8.14
N LEU A 32 4.03 -0.55 9.16
CA LEU A 32 5.43 -0.19 9.39
C LEU A 32 6.09 -1.29 10.24
N LEU A 33 6.88 -2.14 9.58
CA LEU A 33 7.58 -3.24 10.24
C LEU A 33 8.85 -2.77 10.96
N VAL A 34 8.95 -3.09 12.25
CA VAL A 34 10.12 -2.80 13.07
C VAL A 34 10.86 -4.11 13.38
N GLY A 35 12.10 -4.23 12.91
CA GLY A 35 12.93 -5.44 13.06
C GLY A 35 13.54 -5.68 14.44
N PHE A 36 13.13 -4.91 15.45
CA PHE A 36 13.68 -4.91 16.80
C PHE A 36 12.58 -5.02 17.86
N SER A 37 12.99 -5.38 19.08
CA SER A 37 12.07 -5.55 20.21
C SER A 37 11.23 -4.28 20.48
N PRO A 38 9.96 -4.44 20.89
CA PRO A 38 9.13 -3.32 21.34
C PRO A 38 9.79 -2.51 22.46
N GLY A 39 9.56 -1.20 22.48
CA GLY A 39 10.13 -0.29 23.49
C GLY A 39 11.61 0.08 23.29
N GLY A 40 12.32 -0.52 22.33
CA GLY A 40 13.66 -0.09 21.94
C GLY A 40 13.66 1.21 21.12
N GLY A 41 14.83 1.81 20.91
CA GLY A 41 14.96 3.09 20.19
C GLY A 41 14.28 3.09 18.80
N THR A 42 14.41 2.01 18.03
CA THR A 42 13.76 1.88 16.72
C THR A 42 12.24 1.87 16.81
N ASP A 43 11.66 1.20 17.82
CA ASP A 43 10.21 1.15 18.03
C ASP A 43 9.67 2.51 18.46
N LEU A 44 10.38 3.21 19.35
CA LEU A 44 10.01 4.55 19.78
C LEU A 44 10.00 5.54 18.62
N ILE A 45 11.05 5.54 17.79
CA ILE A 45 11.10 6.38 16.59
C ILE A 45 9.94 6.03 15.63
N ALA A 46 9.70 4.74 15.38
CA ALA A 46 8.61 4.30 14.51
C ALA A 46 7.23 4.80 14.99
N ARG A 47 6.98 4.78 16.30
CA ARG A 47 5.73 5.27 16.90
C ARG A 47 5.60 6.78 16.88
N VAL A 48 6.71 7.51 16.92
CA VAL A 48 6.71 8.97 16.77
C VAL A 48 6.41 9.39 15.33
N ILE A 49 6.95 8.67 14.33
CA ILE A 49 6.76 9.03 12.92
C ILE A 49 5.43 8.53 12.33
N ALA A 50 4.89 7.41 12.82
CA ALA A 50 3.70 6.79 12.26
C ALA A 50 2.47 7.73 12.16
N PRO A 51 2.12 8.55 13.18
CA PRO A 51 1.03 9.51 13.07
C PRO A 51 1.24 10.50 11.94
N LYS A 52 2.47 11.03 11.80
CA LYS A 52 2.77 12.01 10.75
C LYS A 52 2.71 11.40 9.36
N LEU A 53 3.19 10.17 9.20
CA LEU A 53 3.06 9.43 7.96
C LEU A 53 1.59 9.18 7.62
N SER A 54 0.76 8.87 8.62
CA SER A 54 -0.67 8.66 8.42
C SER A 54 -1.38 9.93 7.92
N GLU A 55 -1.04 11.10 8.46
CA GLU A 55 -1.55 12.39 7.97
C GLU A 55 -1.17 12.65 6.51
N LEU A 56 0.11 12.42 6.16
CA LEU A 56 0.64 12.68 4.83
C LEU A 56 0.09 11.72 3.77
N LEU A 57 -0.02 10.44 4.14
CA LEU A 57 -0.43 9.36 3.23
C LEU A 57 -1.95 9.18 3.20
N LYS A 58 -2.70 9.90 4.05
CA LYS A 58 -4.17 9.81 4.17
C LYS A 58 -4.66 8.38 4.44
N GLN A 59 -3.81 7.54 5.01
CA GLN A 59 -4.10 6.15 5.35
C GLN A 59 -3.53 5.81 6.73
N PRO A 60 -4.15 4.91 7.49
CA PRO A 60 -3.62 4.48 8.78
C PRO A 60 -2.23 3.85 8.64
N VAL A 61 -1.28 4.22 9.50
CA VAL A 61 0.04 3.59 9.59
C VAL A 61 0.13 2.83 10.91
N VAL A 62 0.26 1.52 10.85
CA VAL A 62 0.29 0.61 12.01
C VAL A 62 1.71 0.11 12.23
N VAL A 63 2.26 0.31 13.43
CA VAL A 63 3.59 -0.18 13.80
C VAL A 63 3.50 -1.63 14.29
N GLU A 64 4.28 -2.52 13.66
CA GLU A 64 4.32 -3.94 14.03
C GLU A 64 5.77 -4.42 14.21
N ASN A 65 6.07 -4.95 15.39
CA ASN A 65 7.41 -5.45 15.70
C ASN A 65 7.58 -6.91 15.26
N ARG A 66 8.55 -7.15 14.37
CA ARG A 66 8.97 -8.48 13.88
C ARG A 66 10.45 -8.67 14.16
N ALA A 67 10.78 -8.83 15.44
CA ALA A 67 12.15 -8.92 15.93
C ALA A 67 12.84 -10.24 15.57
N GLY A 68 14.17 -10.21 15.45
CA GLY A 68 15.02 -11.39 15.29
C GLY A 68 15.90 -11.35 14.03
N ALA A 69 16.96 -12.17 14.04
CA ALA A 69 17.96 -12.27 12.97
C ALA A 69 18.49 -10.89 12.50
N SER A 70 18.79 -9.99 13.44
CA SER A 70 19.23 -8.61 13.17
C SER A 70 18.32 -7.83 12.21
N GLY A 71 17.01 -8.06 12.29
CA GLY A 71 16.00 -7.40 11.45
C GLY A 71 15.65 -8.16 10.16
N THR A 72 16.35 -9.25 9.86
CA THR A 72 16.10 -10.07 8.65
C THR A 72 14.67 -10.63 8.60
N ILE A 73 14.07 -10.92 9.75
CA ILE A 73 12.68 -11.42 9.81
C ILE A 73 11.70 -10.36 9.31
N ALA A 74 11.82 -9.11 9.79
CA ALA A 74 11.01 -7.99 9.33
C ALA A 74 11.25 -7.69 7.84
N ALA A 75 12.51 -7.71 7.39
CA ALA A 75 12.84 -7.50 5.98
C ALA A 75 12.21 -8.57 5.07
N ASN A 76 12.28 -9.84 5.46
CA ASN A 76 11.64 -10.93 4.73
C ASN A 76 10.10 -10.81 4.71
N ALA A 77 9.48 -10.33 5.78
CA ALA A 77 8.05 -10.07 5.81
C ALA A 77 7.67 -8.91 4.87
N ALA A 78 8.46 -7.83 4.85
CA ALA A 78 8.27 -6.71 3.93
C ALA A 78 8.42 -7.16 2.46
N ALA A 79 9.43 -7.98 2.16
CA ALA A 79 9.68 -8.50 0.81
C ALA A 79 8.54 -9.41 0.30
N LYS A 80 7.78 -10.05 1.21
CA LYS A 80 6.63 -10.90 0.89
C LYS A 80 5.29 -10.16 0.97
N ALA A 81 5.29 -8.87 1.30
CA ALA A 81 4.07 -8.10 1.42
C ALA A 81 3.38 -7.95 0.06
N LYS A 82 2.06 -8.07 0.04
CA LYS A 82 1.26 -7.86 -1.16
C LYS A 82 1.09 -6.35 -1.38
N THR A 83 1.52 -5.85 -2.53
CA THR A 83 1.28 -4.47 -2.98
C THR A 83 -0.21 -4.19 -3.12
#